data_AF-A0A8X6W835-F1
#
_entry.id   AF-A0A8X6W835-F1
#
_cell.length_a   1.000
_cell.length_b   1.000
_cell.length_c   1.000
_cell.angle_alpha   90.00
_cell.angle_beta   90.00
_cell.angle_gamma   90.00
#
_symmetry.space_group_name_H-M   'P 1'
#
loop_
_entity.id
_entity.type
_entity.pdbx_description
1 polymer ?
#
loop_
_entity_poly.entity_id
_entity_poly.type
_entity_poly.pdbx_seq_one_letter_code
_entity_poly.pdbx_strand_id
1 'polypeptide(L)'
;MAYSDFEKAEAFKDTLEVTFQENVEPYRDDKIEEVENVVCNYFDNFTTLAPPLTSPIEVRGIIKRLQNRKAAGPDHIPNIALKYLTLNAITHLTKIYNQCLIKNHFPTQWKQANVVMLPKPNQDHKFSQNYRPISLLSTTAKVFERIILKRIQTHCKAIDCIPPEQCGFREGHSTLHQLIRVTNIINEGFANKFYTVGVFLDVKRAFDKMWHDGLTYKLIKLKFPGYLIKIIHNYLHNRTFRVRVNNTFSTNGLIQSGTPQGSSLSPSLYNIYTHDFPEHPTVSTCLFADDSAMLTQGTQLKYTLKNMQNYLDKLEDWLTQWRIAINVDKSQAIIFRKWGVIDPLFNSLFLKTTYSGSR
;
A
#
# COMPACT_ATOMS: atom_id res chain seq x y z
N MET A 1 33.10 6.45 -18.83
CA MET A 1 33.45 5.31 -17.95
C MET A 1 32.20 4.47 -17.76
N ALA A 2 32.25 3.17 -18.02
CA ALA A 2 31.13 2.28 -17.73
C ALA A 2 31.17 1.91 -16.24
N TYR A 3 30.16 2.31 -15.47
CA TYR A 3 30.04 1.93 -14.06
C TYR A 3 30.01 0.41 -13.92
N SER A 4 30.70 -0.11 -12.91
CA SER A 4 30.67 -1.53 -12.56
C SER A 4 29.26 -1.93 -12.07
N ASP A 5 28.93 -3.21 -12.18
CA ASP A 5 27.62 -3.71 -11.73
C ASP A 5 27.44 -3.58 -10.20
N PHE A 6 28.53 -3.54 -9.43
CA PHE A 6 28.51 -3.26 -8.00
C PHE A 6 28.17 -1.78 -7.72
N GLU A 7 28.85 -0.83 -8.38
CA GLU A 7 28.58 0.60 -8.22
C GLU A 7 27.13 0.95 -8.63
N LYS A 8 26.61 0.32 -9.68
CA LYS A 8 25.19 0.46 -10.05
C LYS A 8 24.26 -0.08 -8.97
N ALA A 9 24.58 -1.24 -8.39
CA ALA A 9 23.76 -1.82 -7.32
C ALA A 9 23.76 -0.93 -6.05
N GLU A 10 24.90 -0.36 -5.68
CA GLU A 10 25.01 0.61 -4.59
C GLU A 10 24.22 1.89 -4.87
N ALA A 11 24.36 2.49 -6.06
CA ALA A 11 23.61 3.70 -6.42
C ALA A 11 22.09 3.49 -6.40
N PHE A 12 21.62 2.32 -6.83
CA PHE A 12 20.21 1.94 -6.70
C PHE A 12 19.80 1.74 -5.24
N LYS A 13 20.65 1.13 -4.42
CA LYS A 13 20.39 0.95 -2.98
C LYS A 13 20.25 2.30 -2.28
N ASP A 14 21.16 3.24 -2.50
CA ASP A 14 21.13 4.56 -1.87
C ASP A 14 19.86 5.33 -2.27
N THR A 15 19.47 5.26 -3.56
CA THR A 15 18.22 5.85 -4.03
C THR A 15 16.99 5.24 -3.33
N LEU A 16 16.99 3.92 -3.15
CA LEU A 16 15.87 3.20 -2.53
C LEU A 16 15.81 3.44 -1.02
N GLU A 17 16.94 3.55 -0.34
CA GLU A 17 16.99 3.84 1.09
C GLU A 17 16.38 5.21 1.40
N VAL A 18 16.69 6.23 0.59
CA VAL A 18 16.01 7.54 0.65
C VAL A 18 14.52 7.45 0.33
N THR A 19 14.13 6.48 -0.50
CA THR A 19 12.72 6.27 -0.88
C THR A 19 11.91 5.61 0.24
N PHE A 20 12.52 4.69 0.97
CA PHE A 20 11.94 3.97 2.10
C PHE A 20 12.07 4.75 3.42
N GLN A 21 12.19 6.07 3.33
CA GLN A 21 12.04 6.99 4.45
C GLN A 21 10.64 7.60 4.43
N GLU A 22 10.15 7.88 5.63
CA GLU A 22 8.86 8.52 5.84
C GLU A 22 8.77 9.85 5.08
N ASN A 23 7.55 10.29 4.78
CA ASN A 23 7.38 11.62 4.22
C ASN A 23 7.72 12.64 5.30
N VAL A 24 8.77 13.42 5.03
CA VAL A 24 9.22 14.52 5.88
C VAL A 24 8.23 15.67 5.87
N GLU A 25 7.30 15.78 4.92
CA GLU A 25 6.20 16.76 4.90
C GLU A 25 5.08 16.26 3.96
N PRO A 26 3.81 16.65 4.17
CA PRO A 26 3.31 17.45 5.28
C PRO A 26 3.04 16.60 6.54
N TYR A 27 3.38 17.10 7.74
CA TYR A 27 3.07 16.45 9.02
C TYR A 27 2.45 17.38 10.06
N ARG A 28 1.75 16.80 11.04
CA ARG A 28 1.28 17.50 12.25
C ARG A 28 1.93 16.87 13.47
N ASP A 29 2.81 17.62 14.14
CA ASP A 29 3.55 17.16 15.33
C ASP A 29 2.64 16.62 16.42
N ASP A 30 1.56 17.34 16.75
CA ASP A 30 0.59 16.92 17.77
C ASP A 30 -0.01 15.53 17.47
N LYS A 31 -0.25 15.23 16.18
CA LYS A 31 -0.80 13.93 15.78
C LYS A 31 0.22 12.82 15.88
N ILE A 32 1.48 13.12 15.57
CA ILE A 32 2.59 12.18 15.66
C ILE A 32 2.77 11.77 17.11
N GLU A 33 2.85 12.75 18.01
CA GLU A 33 2.98 12.50 19.44
C GLU A 33 1.80 11.69 19.98
N GLU A 34 0.57 12.00 19.56
CA GLU A 34 -0.62 11.19 19.92
C GLU A 34 -0.48 9.74 19.45
N VAL A 35 -0.08 9.52 18.19
CA VAL A 35 0.08 8.19 17.60
C VAL A 35 1.16 7.40 18.33
N GLU A 36 2.34 7.99 18.51
CA GLU A 36 3.47 7.38 19.21
C GLU A 36 3.10 7.02 20.65
N ASN A 37 2.48 7.94 21.37
CA ASN A 37 2.02 7.70 22.75
C ASN A 37 1.02 6.54 22.83
N VAL A 38 0.04 6.48 21.93
CA VAL A 38 -0.95 5.38 21.92
C VAL A 38 -0.29 4.05 21.57
N VAL A 39 0.64 4.03 20.61
CA VAL A 39 1.36 2.81 20.21
C VAL A 39 2.27 2.30 21.33
N CYS A 40 3.05 3.19 21.95
CA CYS A 40 3.91 2.86 23.09
C CYS A 40 3.09 2.31 24.27
N ASN A 41 2.05 3.04 24.71
CA ASN A 41 1.18 2.61 25.81
C ASN A 41 0.51 1.26 25.55
N TYR A 42 0.15 0.97 24.29
CA TYR A 42 -0.44 -0.31 23.91
C TYR A 42 0.55 -1.47 24.04
N PHE A 43 1.80 -1.27 23.63
CA PHE A 43 2.83 -2.31 23.72
C PHE A 43 3.35 -2.52 25.15
N ASP A 44 3.39 -1.46 25.97
CA ASP A 44 3.76 -1.56 27.39
C ASP A 44 2.76 -2.38 28.19
N ASN A 45 1.45 -2.26 27.88
CA ASN A 45 0.38 -3.00 28.54
C ASN A 45 -0.11 -4.22 27.74
N PHE A 46 0.71 -4.72 26.81
CA PHE A 46 0.28 -5.70 25.83
C PHE A 46 -0.09 -7.05 26.47
N THR A 47 -1.38 -7.40 26.38
CA THR A 47 -1.88 -8.73 26.69
C THR A 47 -2.61 -9.28 25.48
N THR A 48 -2.29 -10.51 25.05
CA THR A 48 -2.96 -11.15 23.93
C THR A 48 -3.49 -12.53 24.31
N LEU A 49 -4.70 -12.82 23.83
CA LEU A 49 -5.23 -14.17 23.78
C LEU A 49 -4.39 -15.04 22.85
N ALA A 50 -4.46 -16.35 23.06
CA ALA A 50 -3.77 -17.32 22.22
C ALA A 50 -4.24 -17.19 20.75
N PRO A 51 -3.31 -17.15 19.78
CA PRO A 51 -3.67 -17.00 18.38
C PRO A 51 -4.32 -18.27 17.83
N PRO A 52 -5.25 -18.15 16.86
CA PRO A 52 -5.77 -19.30 16.13
C PRO A 52 -4.67 -19.91 15.27
N LEU A 53 -4.22 -21.10 15.67
CA LEU A 53 -3.15 -21.85 15.01
C LEU A 53 -3.53 -22.28 13.60
N THR A 54 -2.52 -22.56 12.77
CA THR A 54 -2.68 -23.09 11.42
C THR A 54 -2.54 -24.61 11.40
N SER A 55 -3.26 -25.25 10.48
CA SER A 55 -3.20 -26.70 10.26
C SER A 55 -2.32 -27.06 9.06
N PRO A 56 -1.77 -28.28 8.99
CA PRO A 56 -1.01 -28.73 7.82
C PRO A 56 -1.82 -28.69 6.52
N ILE A 57 -3.15 -28.87 6.62
CA ILE A 57 -4.08 -28.81 5.47
C ILE A 57 -4.15 -27.38 4.93
N GLU A 58 -4.26 -26.38 5.81
CA GLU A 58 -4.27 -24.96 5.44
C GLU A 58 -2.96 -24.58 4.73
N VAL A 59 -1.81 -24.96 5.32
CA VAL A 59 -0.48 -24.70 4.74
C VAL A 59 -0.34 -25.37 3.37
N ARG A 60 -0.73 -26.64 3.24
CA ARG A 60 -0.72 -27.36 1.96
C ARG A 60 -1.60 -26.67 0.91
N GLY A 61 -2.78 -26.20 1.30
CA GLY A 61 -3.69 -25.46 0.42
C GLY A 61 -3.10 -24.14 -0.08
N ILE A 62 -2.33 -23.43 0.76
CA ILE A 62 -1.59 -22.22 0.36
C ILE A 62 -0.46 -22.58 -0.61
N ILE A 63 0.33 -23.61 -0.31
CA ILE A 63 1.46 -24.04 -1.15
C ILE A 63 1.00 -24.46 -2.55
N LYS A 64 -0.11 -25.22 -2.66
CA LYS A 64 -0.65 -25.64 -3.95
C LYS A 64 -1.00 -24.47 -4.87
N ARG A 65 -1.47 -23.35 -4.30
CA ARG A 65 -1.85 -22.12 -5.02
C ARG A 65 -0.68 -21.22 -5.38
N LEU A 66 0.55 -21.53 -4.95
CA LEU A 66 1.74 -20.78 -5.39
C LEU A 66 1.94 -20.92 -6.91
N GLN A 67 2.35 -19.85 -7.59
CA GLN A 67 2.69 -19.91 -9.02
C GLN A 67 4.06 -20.55 -9.21
N ASN A 68 4.18 -21.51 -10.13
CA ASN A 68 5.42 -22.30 -10.26
C ASN A 68 6.64 -21.48 -10.68
N ARG A 69 6.49 -20.58 -11.66
CA ARG A 69 7.60 -19.88 -12.33
C ARG A 69 7.97 -18.52 -11.69
N LYS A 70 7.88 -18.41 -10.36
CA LYS A 70 8.29 -17.19 -9.65
C LYS A 70 9.76 -17.29 -9.20
N ALA A 71 10.47 -16.18 -9.30
CA ALA A 71 11.85 -16.07 -8.82
C ALA A 71 11.90 -16.27 -7.29
N ALA A 72 12.94 -16.99 -6.84
CA ALA A 72 13.20 -17.24 -5.44
C ALA A 72 13.75 -15.98 -4.74
N GLY A 73 13.56 -15.91 -3.43
CA GLY A 73 14.09 -14.85 -2.58
C GLY A 73 15.54 -15.12 -2.16
N PRO A 74 15.99 -14.50 -1.05
CA PRO A 74 17.32 -14.74 -0.47
C PRO A 74 17.56 -16.19 -0.04
N ASP A 75 16.49 -16.96 0.15
CA ASP A 75 16.52 -18.38 0.54
C ASP A 75 16.87 -19.31 -0.62
N HIS A 76 16.84 -18.83 -1.86
CA HIS A 76 17.04 -19.64 -3.08
C HIS A 76 16.06 -20.83 -3.22
N ILE A 77 14.95 -20.84 -2.47
CA ILE A 77 13.94 -21.90 -2.52
C ILE A 77 12.84 -21.48 -3.51
N PRO A 78 12.71 -22.13 -4.68
CA PRO A 78 11.64 -21.82 -5.60
C PRO A 78 10.29 -22.39 -5.11
N ASN A 79 9.19 -21.79 -5.59
CA ASN A 79 7.83 -22.26 -5.28
C ASN A 79 7.61 -23.74 -5.61
N ILE A 80 8.26 -24.23 -6.66
CA ILE A 80 8.18 -25.63 -7.11
C ILE A 80 8.73 -26.57 -6.03
N ALA A 81 9.83 -26.23 -5.38
CA ALA A 81 10.41 -27.05 -4.32
C ALA A 81 9.42 -27.24 -3.16
N LEU A 82 8.69 -26.18 -2.77
CA LEU A 82 7.66 -26.29 -1.73
C LEU A 82 6.50 -27.22 -2.14
N LYS A 83 6.14 -27.27 -3.43
CA LYS A 83 5.07 -28.14 -3.92
C LYS A 83 5.43 -29.62 -3.89
N TYR A 84 6.71 -29.95 -3.96
CA TYR A 84 7.22 -31.32 -3.86
C TYR A 84 7.54 -31.77 -2.42
N LEU A 85 7.30 -30.92 -1.41
CA LEU A 85 7.50 -31.30 -0.02
C LEU A 85 6.58 -32.47 0.40
N THR A 86 7.15 -33.39 1.17
CA THR A 86 6.41 -34.48 1.80
C THR A 86 5.45 -33.94 2.87
N LEU A 87 4.43 -34.74 3.22
CA LEU A 87 3.47 -34.36 4.26
C LEU A 87 4.14 -34.15 5.62
N ASN A 88 5.18 -34.92 5.93
CA ASN A 88 5.99 -34.75 7.14
C ASN A 88 6.68 -33.38 7.13
N ALA A 89 7.32 -33.00 6.03
CA ALA A 89 7.97 -31.69 5.90
C ALA A 89 6.97 -30.53 6.05
N ILE A 90 5.79 -30.63 5.44
CA ILE A 90 4.70 -29.64 5.62
C ILE A 90 4.30 -29.55 7.10
N THR A 91 4.21 -30.68 7.80
CA THR A 91 3.86 -30.71 9.22
C THR A 91 4.91 -30.02 10.09
N HIS A 92 6.20 -30.22 9.81
CA HIS A 92 7.27 -29.48 10.49
C HIS A 92 7.20 -27.98 10.20
N LEU A 93 6.97 -27.60 8.94
CA LEU A 93 6.80 -26.20 8.54
C LEU A 93 5.60 -25.55 9.26
N THR A 94 4.48 -26.27 9.39
CA THR A 94 3.31 -25.83 10.18
C THR A 94 3.66 -25.60 11.64
N LYS A 95 4.47 -26.48 12.27
CA LYS A 95 4.93 -26.27 13.64
C LYS A 95 5.73 -24.98 13.78
N ILE A 96 6.62 -24.69 12.81
CA ILE A 96 7.39 -23.43 12.78
C ILE A 96 6.44 -22.23 12.70
N TYR A 97 5.49 -22.23 11.76
CA TYR A 97 4.51 -21.13 11.64
C TYR A 97 3.69 -20.95 12.90
N ASN A 98 3.26 -22.03 13.56
CA ASN A 98 2.52 -21.96 14.82
C ASN A 98 3.36 -21.37 15.95
N GLN A 99 4.65 -21.71 16.03
CA GLN A 99 5.56 -21.08 16.99
C GLN A 99 5.74 -19.58 16.72
N CYS A 100 5.85 -19.18 15.45
CA CYS A 100 5.87 -17.77 15.06
C CYS A 100 4.59 -17.03 15.48
N LEU A 101 3.41 -17.64 15.29
CA LEU A 101 2.13 -17.09 15.73
C LEU A 101 2.08 -16.92 17.25
N ILE A 102 2.39 -17.98 18.01
CA ILE A 102 2.34 -17.96 19.49
C ILE A 102 3.28 -16.89 20.05
N LYS A 103 4.49 -16.78 19.49
CA LYS A 103 5.50 -15.79 19.94
C LYS A 103 5.27 -14.39 19.39
N ASN A 104 4.26 -14.18 18.53
CA ASN A 104 4.01 -12.93 17.82
C ASN A 104 5.24 -12.40 17.06
N HIS A 105 6.04 -13.31 16.49
CA HIS A 105 7.34 -12.98 15.93
C HIS A 105 7.41 -13.32 14.44
N PHE A 106 7.89 -12.36 13.65
CA PHE A 106 8.24 -12.59 12.26
C PHE A 106 9.77 -12.78 12.15
N PRO A 107 10.25 -13.97 11.70
CA PRO A 107 11.67 -14.28 11.62
C PRO A 107 12.49 -13.23 10.86
N THR A 108 13.65 -12.87 11.40
CA THR A 108 14.55 -11.86 10.81
C THR A 108 15.04 -12.25 9.42
N GLN A 109 15.29 -13.54 9.17
CA GLN A 109 15.68 -14.05 7.85
C GLN A 109 14.59 -13.83 6.79
N TRP A 110 13.31 -13.77 7.19
CA TRP A 110 12.19 -13.50 6.30
C TRP A 110 11.95 -12.01 6.06
N LYS A 111 12.61 -11.13 6.82
CA LYS A 111 12.54 -9.68 6.67
C LYS A 111 13.52 -9.14 5.63
N GLN A 112 14.49 -9.95 5.20
CA GLN A 112 15.43 -9.60 4.14
C GLN A 112 14.79 -9.78 2.75
N ALA A 113 14.97 -8.80 1.87
CA ALA A 113 14.53 -8.85 0.48
C ALA A 113 15.69 -8.72 -0.52
N ASN A 114 15.63 -9.45 -1.63
CA ASN A 114 16.47 -9.17 -2.79
C ASN A 114 15.68 -8.28 -3.75
N VAL A 115 16.12 -7.05 -4.00
CA VAL A 115 15.44 -6.11 -4.88
C VAL A 115 16.04 -6.19 -6.29
N VAL A 116 15.16 -6.35 -7.29
CA VAL A 116 15.53 -6.27 -8.70
C VAL A 116 14.87 -5.04 -9.31
N MET A 117 15.66 -4.23 -10.01
CA MET A 117 15.18 -3.01 -10.67
C MET A 117 14.69 -3.35 -12.09
N LEU A 118 13.38 -3.23 -12.33
CA LEU A 118 12.80 -3.41 -13.66
C LEU A 118 12.60 -2.08 -14.37
N PRO A 119 13.08 -1.90 -15.61
CA PRO A 119 12.90 -0.65 -16.34
C PRO A 119 11.41 -0.39 -16.61
N LYS A 120 10.95 0.85 -16.41
CA LYS A 120 9.65 1.29 -16.89
C LYS A 120 9.72 1.47 -18.41
N PRO A 121 8.67 1.06 -19.15
CA PRO A 121 8.65 1.21 -20.60
C PRO A 121 8.68 2.70 -20.98
N ASN A 122 9.34 3.03 -22.09
CA ASN A 122 9.35 4.36 -22.71
C ASN A 122 9.88 5.50 -21.81
N GLN A 123 10.85 5.23 -20.94
CA GLN A 123 11.50 6.24 -20.10
C GLN A 123 13.03 6.19 -20.22
N ASP A 124 13.72 7.29 -19.88
CA ASP A 124 15.18 7.33 -19.89
C ASP A 124 15.75 6.54 -18.70
N HIS A 125 16.38 5.40 -19.00
CA HIS A 125 16.94 4.47 -18.01
C HIS A 125 18.27 4.94 -17.43
N LYS A 126 18.73 6.15 -17.74
CA LYS A 126 19.82 6.81 -17.00
C LYS A 126 19.39 7.20 -15.58
N PHE A 127 18.10 7.42 -15.35
CA PHE A 127 17.58 7.82 -14.04
C PHE A 127 17.02 6.63 -13.25
N SER A 128 17.45 6.49 -11.99
CA SER A 128 17.03 5.41 -11.10
C SER A 128 15.52 5.38 -10.81
N GLN A 129 14.86 6.55 -10.87
CA GLN A 129 13.42 6.72 -10.66
C GLN A 129 12.56 6.06 -11.75
N ASN A 130 13.15 5.81 -12.92
CA ASN A 130 12.51 5.18 -14.06
C ASN A 130 12.55 3.64 -14.00
N TYR A 131 13.01 3.09 -12.87
CA TYR A 131 12.92 1.66 -12.57
C TYR A 131 11.84 1.39 -11.52
N ARG A 132 11.28 0.19 -11.53
CA ARG A 132 10.39 -0.36 -10.51
C ARG A 132 11.17 -1.33 -9.63
N PRO A 133 11.28 -1.10 -8.32
CA PRO A 133 11.91 -2.05 -7.42
C PRO A 133 10.98 -3.25 -7.17
N ILE A 134 11.39 -4.46 -7.52
CA ILE A 134 10.64 -5.67 -7.16
C ILE A 134 11.37 -6.39 -6.02
N SER A 135 10.71 -6.48 -4.87
CA SER A 135 11.20 -7.23 -3.71
C SER A 135 10.94 -8.73 -3.89
N LEU A 136 12.00 -9.49 -4.12
CA LEU A 136 11.98 -10.94 -4.06
C LEU A 136 12.12 -11.37 -2.60
N LEU A 137 10.98 -11.68 -1.98
CA LEU A 137 10.90 -12.23 -0.63
C LEU A 137 11.05 -13.76 -0.63
N SER A 138 11.51 -14.31 0.49
CA SER A 138 11.57 -15.75 0.75
C SER A 138 10.22 -16.42 0.47
N THR A 139 10.26 -17.59 -0.14
CA THR A 139 9.03 -18.31 -0.47
C THR A 139 8.33 -18.80 0.79
N THR A 140 9.10 -19.27 1.78
CA THR A 140 8.55 -19.68 3.07
C THR A 140 7.94 -18.50 3.84
N ALA A 141 8.50 -17.30 3.69
CA ALA A 141 7.92 -16.07 4.22
C ALA A 141 6.56 -15.77 3.58
N LYS A 142 6.45 -15.86 2.25
CA LYS A 142 5.18 -15.62 1.52
C LYS A 142 4.07 -16.58 1.93
N VAL A 143 4.39 -17.82 2.27
CA VAL A 143 3.41 -18.77 2.81
C VAL A 143 2.90 -18.29 4.17
N PHE A 144 3.78 -17.83 5.05
CA PHE A 144 3.40 -17.28 6.35
C PHE A 144 2.59 -15.98 6.22
N GLU A 145 3.00 -15.07 5.34
CA GLU A 145 2.26 -13.86 4.99
C GLU A 145 0.82 -14.19 4.60
N ARG A 146 0.59 -15.23 3.80
CA ARG A 146 -0.76 -15.64 3.40
C ARG A 146 -1.61 -16.21 4.53
N ILE A 147 -0.99 -16.85 5.51
CA ILE A 147 -1.70 -17.31 6.72
C ILE A 147 -2.18 -16.08 7.50
N ILE A 148 -1.29 -15.11 7.73
CA ILE A 148 -1.61 -13.85 8.41
C ILE A 148 -2.68 -13.08 7.62
N LEU A 149 -2.52 -12.96 6.30
CA LEU A 149 -3.45 -12.28 5.41
C LEU A 149 -4.87 -12.84 5.53
N LYS A 150 -5.01 -14.16 5.55
CA LYS A 150 -6.32 -14.80 5.71
C LYS A 150 -6.95 -14.43 7.05
N ARG A 151 -6.18 -14.39 8.13
CA ARG A 151 -6.67 -13.99 9.46
C ARG A 151 -7.08 -12.51 9.50
N ILE A 152 -6.28 -11.63 8.88
CA ILE A 152 -6.60 -10.20 8.69
C ILE A 152 -7.92 -10.06 7.93
N GLN A 153 -8.04 -10.70 6.77
CA GLN A 153 -9.24 -10.63 5.93
C GLN A 153 -10.49 -11.15 6.64
N THR A 154 -10.39 -12.24 7.41
CA THR A 154 -11.50 -12.72 8.24
C THR A 154 -11.93 -11.69 9.26
N HIS A 155 -10.99 -11.01 9.91
CA HIS A 155 -11.32 -9.96 10.87
C HIS A 155 -11.92 -8.74 10.17
N CYS A 156 -11.33 -8.25 9.07
CA CYS A 156 -11.87 -7.15 8.26
C CYS A 156 -13.32 -7.40 7.82
N LYS A 157 -13.64 -8.63 7.39
CA LYS A 157 -15.01 -9.02 7.00
C LYS A 157 -15.97 -9.01 8.19
N ALA A 158 -15.50 -9.26 9.41
CA ALA A 158 -16.34 -9.28 10.61
C ALA A 158 -16.67 -7.86 11.12
N ILE A 159 -15.75 -6.91 10.97
CA ILE A 159 -15.92 -5.52 11.42
C ILE A 159 -16.37 -4.56 10.30
N ASP A 160 -16.52 -5.07 9.07
CA ASP A 160 -16.81 -4.31 7.85
C ASP A 160 -15.93 -3.06 7.67
N CYS A 161 -14.63 -3.19 7.90
CA CYS A 161 -13.73 -2.04 7.94
C CYS A 161 -13.28 -1.53 6.57
N ILE A 162 -13.61 -2.21 5.46
CA ILE A 162 -13.14 -1.80 4.13
C ILE A 162 -14.31 -1.12 3.40
N PRO A 163 -14.21 0.19 3.12
CA PRO A 163 -15.27 0.92 2.45
C PRO A 163 -15.69 0.25 1.12
N PRO A 164 -16.98 0.27 0.76
CA PRO A 164 -17.46 -0.29 -0.49
C PRO A 164 -16.88 0.42 -1.73
N GLU A 165 -16.40 1.66 -1.58
CA GLU A 165 -15.74 2.46 -2.61
C GLU A 165 -14.33 1.97 -2.97
N GLN A 166 -13.69 1.18 -2.09
CA GLN A 166 -12.38 0.58 -2.33
C GLN A 166 -12.52 -0.73 -3.09
N CYS A 167 -12.34 -0.64 -4.42
CA CYS A 167 -12.32 -1.81 -5.29
C CYS A 167 -10.91 -2.43 -5.44
N GLY A 168 -9.87 -1.72 -4.99
CA GLY A 168 -8.49 -2.20 -5.04
C GLY A 168 -8.26 -3.41 -4.14
N PHE A 169 -7.71 -4.48 -4.71
CA PHE A 169 -7.25 -5.68 -3.97
C PHE A 169 -8.30 -6.35 -3.07
N ARG A 170 -9.59 -6.17 -3.39
CA ARG A 170 -10.73 -6.83 -2.74
C ARG A 170 -11.19 -8.04 -3.56
N GLU A 171 -11.49 -9.14 -2.88
CA GLU A 171 -12.01 -10.35 -3.52
C GLU A 171 -13.34 -10.05 -4.24
N GLY A 172 -13.42 -10.37 -5.53
CA GLY A 172 -14.62 -10.11 -6.36
C GLY A 172 -14.69 -8.72 -7.00
N HIS A 173 -13.76 -7.82 -6.70
CA HIS A 173 -13.69 -6.50 -7.32
C HIS A 173 -12.56 -6.44 -8.35
N SER A 174 -12.80 -5.72 -9.44
CA SER A 174 -11.85 -5.58 -10.55
C SER A 174 -11.72 -4.11 -10.92
N THR A 175 -10.64 -3.76 -11.62
CA THR A 175 -10.46 -2.44 -12.22
C THR A 175 -11.64 -2.06 -13.12
N LEU A 176 -12.27 -3.04 -13.77
CA LEU A 176 -13.43 -2.84 -14.63
C LEU A 176 -14.65 -2.34 -13.84
N HIS A 177 -14.92 -2.89 -12.65
CA HIS A 177 -16.04 -2.43 -11.82
C HIS A 177 -15.88 -0.95 -11.45
N GLN A 178 -14.65 -0.54 -11.14
CA GLN A 178 -14.35 0.84 -10.82
C GLN A 178 -14.51 1.77 -12.03
N LEU A 179 -14.03 1.34 -13.19
CA LEU A 179 -14.18 2.07 -14.45
C LEU A 179 -15.66 2.25 -14.82
N ILE A 180 -16.47 1.20 -14.68
CA ILE A 180 -17.92 1.24 -14.91
C ILE A 180 -18.58 2.24 -13.96
N ARG A 181 -18.24 2.24 -12.66
CA ARG A 181 -18.78 3.19 -11.69
C ARG A 181 -18.50 4.64 -12.10
N VAL A 182 -17.25 4.97 -12.43
CA VAL A 182 -16.86 6.32 -12.87
C VAL A 182 -17.59 6.70 -14.16
N THR A 183 -17.65 5.79 -15.13
CA THR A 183 -18.29 6.03 -16.43
C THR A 183 -19.80 6.25 -16.28
N ASN A 184 -20.46 5.49 -15.42
CA ASN A 184 -21.89 5.63 -15.15
C ASN A 184 -22.21 6.99 -14.52
N ILE A 185 -21.44 7.43 -13.52
CA ILE A 185 -21.59 8.75 -12.92
C ILE A 185 -21.48 9.83 -14.00
N ILE A 186 -20.44 9.77 -14.84
CA ILE A 186 -20.24 10.74 -15.92
C ILE A 186 -21.42 10.73 -16.91
N ASN A 187 -21.88 9.56 -17.32
CA ASN A 187 -23.01 9.40 -18.26
C ASN A 187 -24.33 9.91 -17.67
N GLU A 188 -24.61 9.65 -16.39
CA GLU A 188 -25.77 10.22 -15.68
C GLU A 188 -25.71 11.75 -15.66
N GLY A 189 -24.51 12.31 -15.45
CA GLY A 189 -24.29 13.76 -15.55
C GLY A 189 -24.64 14.31 -16.93
N PHE A 190 -24.24 13.61 -18.00
CA PHE A 190 -24.58 14.00 -19.37
C PHE A 190 -26.09 13.91 -19.66
N ALA A 191 -26.75 12.84 -19.20
CA ALA A 191 -28.19 12.65 -19.36
C ALA A 191 -28.98 13.80 -18.69
N ASN A 192 -28.59 14.16 -17.47
CA ASN A 192 -29.23 15.20 -16.68
C ASN A 192 -28.78 16.63 -16.99
N LYS A 193 -27.88 16.82 -17.98
CA LYS A 193 -27.27 18.11 -18.34
C LYS A 193 -26.56 18.79 -17.15
N PHE A 194 -26.00 18.00 -16.24
CA PHE A 194 -25.18 18.49 -15.14
C PHE A 194 -23.74 18.73 -15.58
N TYR A 195 -23.05 19.61 -14.84
CA TYR A 195 -21.59 19.69 -14.85
C TYR A 195 -21.06 18.63 -13.89
N THR A 196 -20.25 17.70 -14.39
CA THR A 196 -19.53 16.72 -13.57
C THR A 196 -18.08 17.17 -13.45
N VAL A 197 -17.64 17.44 -12.22
CA VAL A 197 -16.23 17.74 -11.92
C VAL A 197 -15.60 16.46 -11.38
N GLY A 198 -14.57 15.97 -12.07
CA GLY A 198 -13.77 14.81 -11.68
C GLY A 198 -12.36 15.25 -11.28
N VAL A 199 -11.89 14.81 -10.12
CA VAL A 199 -10.51 14.95 -9.68
C VAL A 199 -9.89 13.55 -9.58
N PHE A 200 -8.77 13.35 -10.26
CA PHE A 200 -8.02 12.11 -10.30
C PHE A 200 -6.67 12.34 -9.62
N LEU A 201 -6.42 11.64 -8.52
CA LEU A 201 -5.21 11.77 -7.73
C LEU A 201 -4.36 10.50 -7.85
N ASP A 202 -3.05 10.71 -8.07
CA ASP A 202 -2.01 9.66 -8.03
C ASP A 202 -1.27 9.80 -6.68
N VAL A 203 -1.34 8.80 -5.81
CA VAL A 203 -0.59 8.83 -4.55
C VAL A 203 0.89 8.51 -4.83
N LYS A 204 1.78 9.41 -4.40
CA LYS A 204 3.21 9.27 -4.66
C LYS A 204 3.80 8.13 -3.83
N ARG A 205 4.10 7.01 -4.49
CA ARG A 205 4.79 5.84 -3.89
C ARG A 205 4.06 5.33 -2.63
N ALA A 206 2.74 5.16 -2.77
CA ALA A 206 1.81 4.77 -1.71
C ALA A 206 2.31 3.59 -0.83
N PHE A 207 2.82 2.53 -1.46
CA PHE A 207 3.31 1.36 -0.74
C PHE A 207 4.69 1.56 -0.10
N ASP A 208 5.56 2.38 -0.66
CA ASP A 208 6.94 2.54 -0.20
C ASP A 208 7.06 3.54 0.97
N LYS A 209 6.03 4.36 1.17
CA LYS A 209 6.04 5.46 2.15
C LYS A 209 4.97 5.39 3.23
N MET A 210 4.24 4.27 3.31
CA MET A 210 3.23 4.05 4.34
C MET A 210 3.86 4.15 5.75
N TRP A 211 3.28 5.01 6.60
CA TRP A 211 3.74 5.24 7.97
C TRP A 211 3.40 4.04 8.87
N HIS A 212 4.42 3.40 9.46
CA HIS A 212 4.26 2.15 10.22
C HIS A 212 3.48 2.35 11.53
N ASP A 213 3.78 3.40 12.27
CA ASP A 213 3.08 3.70 13.53
C ASP A 213 1.65 4.16 13.28
N GLY A 214 1.43 4.95 12.23
CA GLY A 214 0.09 5.33 11.78
C GLY A 214 -0.78 4.11 11.46
N LEU A 215 -0.23 3.09 10.78
CA LEU A 215 -0.94 1.83 10.55
C LEU A 215 -1.20 1.07 11.86
N THR A 216 -0.21 0.99 12.74
CA THR A 216 -0.34 0.29 14.03
C THR A 216 -1.43 0.95 14.89
N TYR A 217 -1.45 2.27 14.96
CA TYR A 217 -2.49 3.05 15.60
C TYR A 217 -3.89 2.73 15.03
N LYS A 218 -4.04 2.70 13.71
CA LYS A 218 -5.31 2.34 13.06
C LYS A 218 -5.75 0.92 13.41
N LEU A 219 -4.83 -0.04 13.43
CA LEU A 219 -5.13 -1.42 13.84
C LEU A 219 -5.62 -1.51 15.30
N ILE A 220 -5.01 -0.72 16.20
CA ILE A 220 -5.43 -0.63 17.61
C ILE A 220 -6.84 -0.04 17.70
N LYS A 221 -7.13 1.06 16.98
CA LYS A 221 -8.46 1.70 16.98
C LYS A 221 -9.55 0.80 16.39
N LEU A 222 -9.22 0.04 15.35
CA LEU A 222 -10.11 -0.97 14.74
C LEU A 222 -10.25 -2.24 15.60
N LYS A 223 -9.64 -2.30 16.79
CA LYS A 223 -9.71 -3.41 17.74
C LYS A 223 -9.28 -4.75 17.14
N PHE A 224 -8.24 -4.74 16.30
CA PHE A 224 -7.64 -5.97 15.80
C PHE A 224 -7.15 -6.86 16.96
N PRO A 225 -7.14 -8.19 16.78
CA PRO A 225 -6.52 -9.09 17.75
C PRO A 225 -5.07 -8.72 18.03
N GLY A 226 -4.69 -8.61 19.30
CA GLY A 226 -3.35 -8.14 19.70
C GLY A 226 -2.20 -8.94 19.07
N TYR A 227 -2.36 -10.26 18.93
CA TYR A 227 -1.38 -11.11 18.25
C TYR A 227 -1.11 -10.67 16.79
N LEU A 228 -2.15 -10.24 16.05
CA LEU A 228 -2.00 -9.73 14.69
C LEU A 228 -1.30 -8.38 14.69
N ILE A 229 -1.69 -7.47 15.58
CA ILE A 229 -1.08 -6.14 15.71
C ILE A 229 0.43 -6.29 15.95
N LYS A 230 0.83 -7.14 16.91
CA LYS A 230 2.23 -7.36 17.26
C LYS A 230 3.03 -8.04 16.14
N ILE A 231 2.44 -9.02 15.44
CA ILE A 231 3.08 -9.66 14.27
C ILE A 231 3.24 -8.68 13.11
N ILE A 232 2.24 -7.85 12.81
CA ILE A 232 2.30 -6.85 11.73
C ILE A 232 3.33 -5.77 12.08
N HIS A 233 3.31 -5.26 13.31
CA HIS A 233 4.31 -4.32 13.79
C HIS A 233 5.72 -4.89 13.67
N ASN A 234 5.92 -6.15 14.10
CA ASN A 234 7.20 -6.83 13.94
C ASN A 234 7.57 -7.07 12.47
N TYR A 235 6.60 -7.39 11.61
CA TYR A 235 6.80 -7.62 10.18
C TYR A 235 7.34 -6.38 9.44
N LEU A 236 6.86 -5.19 9.84
CA LEU A 236 7.24 -3.91 9.23
C LEU A 236 8.58 -3.38 9.73
N HIS A 237 8.91 -3.63 11.01
CA HIS A 237 10.15 -3.14 11.63
C HIS A 237 11.38 -4.02 11.39
N ASN A 238 12.56 -3.37 11.35
CA ASN A 238 13.88 -3.99 11.18
C ASN A 238 14.00 -4.82 9.90
N ARG A 239 13.48 -4.29 8.80
CA ARG A 239 13.57 -4.90 7.48
C ARG A 239 14.81 -4.39 6.75
N THR A 240 15.43 -5.29 6.00
CA THR A 240 16.61 -5.00 5.19
C THR A 240 16.37 -5.42 3.75
N PHE A 241 17.06 -4.76 2.83
CA PHE A 241 17.06 -5.15 1.43
C PHE A 241 18.47 -5.07 0.84
N ARG A 242 18.71 -5.83 -0.21
CA ARG A 242 19.90 -5.70 -1.06
C ARG A 242 19.49 -5.66 -2.51
N VAL A 243 20.11 -4.78 -3.29
CA VAL A 243 19.82 -4.64 -4.72
C VAL A 243 20.68 -5.63 -5.49
N ARG A 244 20.06 -6.34 -6.43
CA ARG A 244 20.74 -7.24 -7.35
C ARG A 244 20.79 -6.61 -8.74
N VAL A 245 22.00 -6.44 -9.25
CA VAL A 245 22.27 -6.10 -10.66
C VAL A 245 23.04 -7.27 -11.26
N ASN A 246 22.50 -7.91 -12.28
CA ASN A 246 23.08 -9.13 -12.87
C ASN A 246 23.37 -10.21 -11.81
N ASN A 247 24.64 -10.48 -11.50
CA ASN A 247 25.10 -11.44 -10.50
C ASN A 247 25.74 -10.79 -9.26
N THR A 248 25.81 -9.46 -9.20
CA THR A 248 26.36 -8.73 -8.06
C THR A 248 25.24 -8.20 -7.17
N PHE A 249 25.55 -8.13 -5.87
CA PHE A 249 24.65 -7.60 -4.85
C PHE A 249 25.27 -6.37 -4.20
N SER A 250 24.43 -5.41 -3.84
CA SER A 250 24.80 -4.31 -2.95
C SER A 250 24.99 -4.81 -1.52
N THR A 251 25.52 -3.92 -0.68
CA THR A 251 25.37 -3.92 0.77
C THR A 251 23.89 -3.85 1.19
N ASN A 252 23.61 -4.18 2.46
CA ASN A 252 22.26 -4.15 2.99
C ASN A 252 21.82 -2.70 3.26
N GLY A 253 20.70 -2.27 2.68
CA GLY A 253 20.00 -1.05 3.06
C GLY A 253 18.86 -1.33 4.04
N LEU A 254 18.41 -0.30 4.75
CA LEU A 254 17.31 -0.35 5.71
C LEU A 254 15.99 0.13 5.09
N ILE A 255 14.88 -0.50 5.51
CA ILE A 255 13.53 -0.05 5.16
C ILE A 255 12.91 0.54 6.44
N GLN A 256 12.74 1.86 6.47
CA GLN A 256 12.17 2.58 7.62
C GLN A 256 10.67 2.85 7.44
N SER A 257 10.19 2.98 6.21
CA SER A 257 8.77 3.17 5.88
C SER A 257 8.30 2.23 4.78
N GLY A 258 6.98 2.10 4.66
CA GLY A 258 6.35 1.35 3.58
C GLY A 258 6.32 -0.15 3.77
N THR A 259 5.92 -0.85 2.71
CA THR A 259 5.78 -2.29 2.65
C THR A 259 6.49 -2.81 1.40
N PRO A 260 7.11 -4.00 1.45
CA PRO A 260 7.89 -4.50 0.33
C PRO A 260 7.03 -4.77 -0.90
N GLN A 261 7.36 -4.13 -2.03
CA GLN A 261 6.70 -4.33 -3.31
C GLN A 261 6.84 -5.79 -3.78
N GLY A 262 5.76 -6.57 -3.68
CA GLY A 262 5.74 -8.02 -3.96
C GLY A 262 5.32 -8.90 -2.77
N SER A 263 5.11 -8.30 -1.60
CA SER A 263 4.42 -8.95 -0.48
C SER A 263 2.93 -9.13 -0.77
N SER A 264 2.38 -10.23 -0.22
CA SER A 264 0.95 -10.49 -0.28
C SER A 264 0.15 -9.71 0.77
N LEU A 265 0.81 -9.21 1.82
CA LEU A 265 0.19 -8.41 2.88
C LEU A 265 0.07 -6.93 2.48
N SER A 266 1.03 -6.41 1.71
CA SER A 266 1.12 -4.99 1.33
C SER A 266 -0.22 -4.37 0.91
N PRO A 267 -0.98 -4.97 -0.03
CA PRO A 267 -2.21 -4.34 -0.51
C PRO A 267 -3.31 -4.30 0.55
N SER A 268 -3.45 -5.35 1.36
CA SER A 268 -4.47 -5.38 2.42
C SER A 268 -4.12 -4.47 3.59
N LEU A 269 -2.83 -4.34 3.94
CA LEU A 269 -2.39 -3.37 4.94
C LEU A 269 -2.63 -1.93 4.46
N TYR A 270 -2.40 -1.65 3.19
CA TYR A 270 -2.69 -0.33 2.62
C TYR A 270 -4.20 -0.03 2.64
N ASN A 271 -5.05 -0.99 2.28
CA ASN A 271 -6.51 -0.80 2.37
C ASN A 271 -6.98 -0.52 3.80
N ILE A 272 -6.40 -1.19 4.81
CA ILE A 272 -6.66 -0.89 6.22
C ILE A 272 -6.12 0.49 6.58
N TYR A 273 -4.96 0.86 6.05
CA TYR A 273 -4.37 2.16 6.30
C TYR A 273 -5.23 3.29 5.75
N THR A 274 -5.87 3.13 4.60
CA THR A 274 -6.74 4.15 3.99
C THR A 274 -8.23 3.92 4.27
N HIS A 275 -8.58 3.15 5.31
CA HIS A 275 -9.98 2.79 5.56
C HIS A 275 -10.89 3.97 5.93
N ASP A 276 -10.30 4.98 6.57
CA ASP A 276 -10.94 6.22 7.03
C ASP A 276 -10.82 7.34 6.00
N PHE A 277 -10.79 6.98 4.71
CA PHE A 277 -10.72 7.95 3.63
C PHE A 277 -11.91 8.93 3.72
N PRO A 278 -11.70 10.25 3.56
CA PRO A 278 -12.76 11.23 3.80
C PRO A 278 -13.98 11.03 2.92
N GLU A 279 -15.15 10.93 3.54
CA GLU A 279 -16.46 10.88 2.87
C GLU A 279 -17.07 12.27 2.75
N HIS A 280 -17.93 12.45 1.73
CA HIS A 280 -18.68 13.69 1.56
C HIS A 280 -20.03 13.43 0.90
N PRO A 281 -21.15 14.02 1.38
CA PRO A 281 -22.49 13.72 0.89
C PRO A 281 -22.70 13.95 -0.61
N THR A 282 -21.92 14.86 -1.21
CA THR A 282 -22.05 15.25 -2.63
C THR A 282 -20.87 14.82 -3.50
N VAL A 283 -19.87 14.13 -2.94
CA VAL A 283 -18.70 13.66 -3.70
C VAL A 283 -18.69 12.15 -3.67
N SER A 284 -18.78 11.55 -4.86
CA SER A 284 -18.58 10.13 -5.04
C SER A 284 -17.09 9.84 -5.10
N THR A 285 -16.57 9.14 -4.09
CA THR A 285 -15.19 8.66 -4.07
C THR A 285 -15.10 7.30 -4.75
N CYS A 286 -13.98 7.11 -5.44
CA CYS A 286 -13.73 5.97 -6.28
C CYS A 286 -12.27 5.56 -6.08
N LEU A 287 -12.03 4.57 -5.20
CA LEU A 287 -10.68 4.20 -4.77
C LEU A 287 -10.23 2.88 -5.40
N PHE A 288 -9.01 2.86 -5.91
CA PHE A 288 -8.33 1.67 -6.37
C PHE A 288 -6.86 1.73 -5.95
N ALA A 289 -6.59 1.30 -4.70
CA ALA A 289 -5.25 1.34 -4.12
C ALA A 289 -4.60 2.74 -4.19
N ASP A 290 -3.56 2.93 -5.00
CA ASP A 290 -2.85 4.20 -5.20
C ASP A 290 -3.57 5.19 -6.12
N ASP A 291 -4.51 4.72 -6.94
CA ASP A 291 -5.35 5.54 -7.81
C ASP A 291 -6.63 5.94 -7.07
N SER A 292 -6.94 7.24 -7.03
CA SER A 292 -8.16 7.76 -6.43
C SER A 292 -8.87 8.71 -7.40
N ALA A 293 -10.17 8.53 -7.56
CA ALA A 293 -11.03 9.41 -8.34
C ALA A 293 -12.16 9.95 -7.48
N MET A 294 -12.48 11.23 -7.65
CA MET A 294 -13.52 11.93 -6.90
C MET A 294 -14.39 12.69 -7.86
N LEU A 295 -15.68 12.41 -7.85
CA LEU A 295 -16.64 12.99 -8.79
C LEU A 295 -17.74 13.73 -8.03
N THR A 296 -18.06 14.94 -8.45
CA THR A 296 -19.22 15.68 -7.96
C THR A 296 -19.98 16.30 -9.12
N GLN A 297 -21.29 16.44 -8.96
CA GLN A 297 -22.21 16.84 -10.01
C GLN A 297 -23.12 17.97 -9.55
N GLY A 298 -23.48 18.85 -10.49
CA GLY A 298 -24.46 19.89 -10.21
C GLY A 298 -24.89 20.64 -11.45
N THR A 299 -26.01 21.35 -11.35
CA THR A 299 -26.56 22.20 -12.43
C THR A 299 -25.72 23.46 -12.66
N GLN A 300 -25.07 23.96 -11.62
CA GLN A 300 -24.29 25.19 -11.66
C GLN A 300 -22.82 24.92 -11.36
N LEU A 301 -21.96 25.13 -12.36
CA LEU A 301 -20.52 24.84 -12.27
C LEU A 301 -19.84 25.48 -11.05
N LYS A 302 -20.18 26.73 -10.72
CA LYS A 302 -19.58 27.45 -9.57
C LYS A 302 -19.82 26.74 -8.24
N TYR A 303 -21.02 26.21 -8.01
CA TYR A 303 -21.35 25.47 -6.80
C TYR A 303 -20.70 24.08 -6.80
N THR A 304 -20.68 23.41 -7.96
CA THR A 304 -20.00 22.11 -8.13
C THR A 304 -18.51 22.22 -7.82
N LEU A 305 -17.83 23.25 -8.33
CA LEU A 305 -16.42 23.53 -8.03
C LEU A 305 -16.20 23.85 -6.55
N LYS A 306 -17.06 24.67 -5.94
CA LYS A 306 -16.97 24.97 -4.50
C LYS A 306 -17.12 23.72 -3.64
N ASN A 307 -18.04 22.82 -3.99
CA ASN A 307 -18.21 21.55 -3.29
C ASN A 307 -16.98 20.65 -3.42
N MET A 308 -16.40 20.58 -4.63
CA MET A 308 -15.15 19.84 -4.84
C MET A 308 -14.00 20.47 -4.03
N GLN A 309 -13.85 21.79 -4.02
CA GLN A 309 -12.79 22.46 -3.26
C GLN A 309 -12.92 22.19 -1.75
N ASN A 310 -14.12 22.34 -1.18
CA ASN A 310 -14.37 22.02 0.23
C ASN A 310 -14.02 20.57 0.57
N TYR A 311 -14.21 19.65 -0.38
CA TYR A 311 -13.80 18.26 -0.21
C TYR A 311 -12.28 18.09 -0.26
N LEU A 312 -11.61 18.75 -1.22
CA LEU A 312 -10.16 18.74 -1.34
C LEU A 312 -9.47 19.32 -0.11
N ASP A 313 -10.01 20.37 0.50
CA ASP A 313 -9.49 20.95 1.75
C ASP A 313 -9.50 19.93 2.90
N LYS A 314 -10.63 19.19 3.06
CA LYS A 314 -10.73 18.11 4.05
C LYS A 314 -9.80 16.94 3.75
N LEU A 315 -9.67 16.60 2.47
CA LEU A 315 -8.77 15.55 2.04
C LEU A 315 -7.32 15.92 2.33
N GLU A 316 -6.93 17.17 2.09
CA GLU A 316 -5.61 17.70 2.41
C GLU A 316 -5.28 17.59 3.90
N ASP A 317 -6.22 17.94 4.78
CA ASP A 317 -6.05 17.76 6.23
C ASP A 317 -5.81 16.28 6.57
N TRP A 318 -6.58 15.36 5.96
CA TRP A 318 -6.42 13.92 6.16
C TRP A 318 -5.09 13.39 5.63
N LEU A 319 -4.67 13.82 4.43
CA LEU A 319 -3.38 13.45 3.84
C LEU A 319 -2.22 13.90 4.72
N THR A 320 -2.31 15.11 5.27
CA THR A 320 -1.32 15.67 6.19
C THR A 320 -1.30 14.90 7.51
N GLN A 321 -2.47 14.60 8.08
CA GLN A 321 -2.58 13.84 9.31
C GLN A 321 -1.94 12.45 9.20
N TRP A 322 -2.05 11.82 8.02
CA TRP A 322 -1.51 10.48 7.77
C TRP A 322 -0.22 10.48 6.96
N ARG A 323 0.46 11.62 6.74
CA ARG A 323 1.73 11.71 6.00
C ARG A 323 1.68 11.07 4.59
N ILE A 324 0.54 11.18 3.90
CA ILE A 324 0.35 10.67 2.53
C ILE A 324 0.65 11.78 1.53
N ALA A 325 1.64 11.56 0.66
CA ALA A 325 2.02 12.52 -0.38
C ALA A 325 1.31 12.24 -1.72
N ILE A 326 0.81 13.29 -2.37
CA ILE A 326 0.24 13.22 -3.72
C ILE A 326 1.32 13.51 -4.77
N ASN A 327 1.20 12.87 -5.93
CA ASN A 327 1.96 13.19 -7.12
C ASN A 327 1.21 14.19 -8.00
N VAL A 328 1.62 15.44 -7.91
CA VAL A 328 0.94 16.60 -8.50
C VAL A 328 0.98 16.53 -10.03
N ASP A 329 2.13 16.18 -10.59
CA ASP A 329 2.35 16.13 -12.05
C ASP A 329 1.46 15.10 -12.76
N LYS A 330 1.01 14.08 -12.01
CA LYS A 330 0.12 13.05 -12.53
C LYS A 330 -1.33 13.21 -12.10
N SER A 331 -1.60 14.09 -11.15
CA SER A 331 -2.96 14.35 -10.67
C SER A 331 -3.63 15.35 -11.62
N GLN A 332 -4.90 15.11 -11.95
CA GLN A 332 -5.62 15.91 -12.94
C GLN A 332 -7.05 16.19 -12.48
N ALA A 333 -7.54 17.39 -12.80
CA ALA A 333 -8.94 17.76 -12.63
C ALA A 333 -9.57 17.97 -14.00
N ILE A 334 -10.76 17.40 -14.23
CA ILE A 334 -11.44 17.40 -15.52
C ILE A 334 -12.91 17.79 -15.32
N ILE A 335 -13.44 18.68 -16.17
CA ILE A 335 -14.86 19.03 -16.18
C ILE A 335 -15.54 18.36 -17.38
N PHE A 336 -16.50 17.50 -17.09
CA PHE A 336 -17.33 16.84 -18.10
C PHE A 336 -18.68 17.56 -18.26
N ARG A 337 -19.05 17.89 -19.51
CA ARG A 337 -20.39 18.36 -19.88
C ARG A 337 -20.85 17.72 -21.20
N LYS A 338 -22.17 17.74 -21.45
CA LYS A 338 -22.81 17.07 -22.61
C LYS A 338 -22.22 17.41 -23.98
N TRP A 339 -21.64 18.60 -24.16
CA TRP A 339 -21.10 19.08 -25.45
C TRP A 339 -19.57 19.26 -25.44
N GLY A 340 -18.85 18.45 -24.65
CA GLY A 340 -17.39 18.39 -24.66
C GLY A 340 -16.77 18.34 -23.27
N VAL A 341 -15.48 18.03 -23.22
CA VAL A 341 -14.65 18.17 -22.01
C VAL A 341 -14.14 19.61 -21.99
N ILE A 342 -14.32 20.31 -20.88
CA ILE A 342 -13.62 21.58 -20.64
C ILE A 342 -12.46 21.23 -19.72
N ASP A 343 -11.24 21.54 -20.11
CA ASP A 343 -10.17 21.65 -19.13
C ASP A 343 -10.58 22.75 -18.14
N PRO A 344 -10.61 22.50 -16.82
CA PRO A 344 -10.87 23.57 -15.89
C PRO A 344 -9.87 24.68 -16.21
N LEU A 345 -10.30 25.94 -16.13
CA LEU A 345 -9.36 27.02 -15.84
C LEU A 345 -8.55 26.52 -14.63
N PHE A 346 -7.30 26.13 -14.85
CA PHE A 346 -6.40 25.41 -13.92
C PHE A 346 -6.26 26.14 -12.55
N ASN A 347 -6.81 27.35 -12.44
CA ASN A 347 -6.77 28.23 -11.29
C ASN A 347 -7.99 28.18 -10.37
N SER A 348 -8.98 27.28 -10.53
CA SER A 348 -10.18 27.27 -9.66
C SER A 348 -10.23 26.17 -8.60
N LEU A 349 -9.35 25.15 -8.69
CA LEU A 349 -9.23 24.08 -7.69
C LEU A 349 -7.76 23.99 -7.25
N PHE A 350 -7.54 23.84 -5.95
CA PHE A 350 -6.20 23.82 -5.36
C PHE A 350 -6.11 22.79 -4.23
N LEU A 351 -4.95 22.12 -4.12
CA LEU A 351 -4.55 21.30 -2.98
C LEU A 351 -3.25 21.91 -2.45
N LYS A 352 -3.22 22.44 -1.21
CA LYS A 352 -2.07 23.22 -0.70
C LYS A 352 -0.89 22.35 -0.26
N THR A 353 -1.04 21.03 -0.26
CA THR A 353 0.04 20.04 -0.04
C THR A 353 1.15 20.12 -1.10
N THR A 354 1.01 21.03 -2.06
CA THR A 354 2.04 21.56 -2.96
C THR A 354 2.82 22.72 -2.33
N TYR A 355 3.76 22.46 -1.43
CA TYR A 355 4.97 23.30 -1.38
C TYR A 355 5.95 22.82 -2.45
N SER A 356 5.56 22.98 -3.72
CA SER A 356 6.53 23.12 -4.80
C SER A 356 7.06 24.56 -4.69
N GLY A 357 8.29 24.73 -4.22
CA GLY A 357 8.95 26.02 -4.25
C GLY A 357 9.04 26.53 -5.69
N SER A 358 8.21 27.50 -6.03
CA SER A 358 8.49 28.64 -6.91
C SER A 358 7.18 29.41 -7.11
N ARG A 359 7.14 30.61 -6.52
CA ARG A 359 6.21 31.69 -6.88
C ARG A 359 6.40 32.11 -8.34
#